data_AF-A0A5B8CUM8-F1
#
_entry.id   AF-A0A5B8CUM8-F1
#
_cell.length_a   1.000
_cell.length_b   1.000
_cell.length_c   1.000
_cell.angle_alpha   90.00
_cell.angle_beta   90.00
_cell.angle_gamma   90.00
#
_symmetry.space_group_name_H-M   'P 1'
#
loop_
_entity.id
_entity.type
_entity.pdbx_description
1 polymer ?
#
loop_
_entity_poly.entity_id
_entity_poly.type
_entity_poly.pdbx_seq_one_letter_code
_entity_poly.pdbx_strand_id
1 'polypeptide(L)'
;MAEWALLAILITSAWFWMDSIAKREAALKIGRQLAERCHLQFLDETVACARVGFARDHNGRMQLQRTYTFDVSSQGIERMACHLQLRGAQLVAWHIPPYAAK
;
A
#
# COMPACT_ATOMS: atom_id res chain seq x y z
N MET A 1 17.61 12.52 -32.44
CA MET A 1 17.43 11.12 -31.97
C MET A 1 17.39 11.05 -30.44
N ALA A 2 18.39 11.61 -29.74
CA ALA A 2 18.43 11.65 -28.27
C ALA A 2 17.29 12.47 -27.62
N GLU A 3 16.80 13.51 -28.30
CA GLU A 3 15.70 14.35 -27.80
C GLU A 3 14.41 13.55 -27.56
N TRP A 4 14.05 12.67 -28.49
CA TRP A 4 12.88 11.80 -28.36
C TRP A 4 13.04 10.77 -27.24
N ALA A 5 14.26 10.25 -27.05
CA ALA A 5 14.55 9.33 -25.96
C ALA A 5 14.42 10.03 -24.60
N LEU A 6 14.89 11.27 -24.49
CA LEU A 6 14.79 12.07 -23.26
C LEU A 6 13.32 12.35 -22.90
N LEU A 7 12.51 12.71 -23.90
CA LEU A 7 11.07 12.92 -23.74
C LEU A 7 10.37 11.63 -23.29
N ALA A 8 10.69 10.49 -23.91
CA ALA A 8 10.13 9.20 -23.53
C ALA A 8 10.47 8.83 -22.07
N ILE A 9 11.70 9.07 -21.62
CA ILE A 9 12.14 8.83 -20.24
C ILE A 9 11.38 9.74 -19.26
N LEU A 10 11.20 11.02 -19.60
CA LEU A 10 10.44 11.97 -18.77
C LEU A 10 8.98 11.54 -18.62
N ILE A 11 8.32 11.19 -19.72
CA ILE A 11 6.91 10.77 -19.73
C ILE A 11 6.72 9.49 -18.93
N THR A 12 7.57 8.48 -19.15
CA THR A 12 7.49 7.20 -18.42
C THR A 12 7.78 7.37 -16.94
N SER A 13 8.74 8.23 -16.56
CA SER A 13 9.03 8.54 -15.16
C SER A 13 7.88 9.28 -14.48
N ALA A 14 7.30 10.28 -15.13
CA ALA A 14 6.13 11.00 -14.62
C ALA A 14 4.92 10.07 -14.46
N TRP A 15 4.69 9.20 -15.44
CA TRP A 15 3.63 8.19 -15.38
C TRP A 15 3.85 7.20 -14.22
N PHE A 16 5.07 6.69 -14.06
CA PHE A 16 5.42 5.80 -12.97
C PHE A 16 5.26 6.46 -11.60
N TRP A 17 5.64 7.73 -11.48
CA TRP A 17 5.43 8.52 -10.27
C TRP A 17 3.94 8.64 -9.94
N MET A 18 3.11 8.97 -10.93
CA MET A 18 1.68 9.11 -10.75
C MET A 18 1.01 7.78 -10.36
N ASP A 19 1.41 6.65 -10.96
CA ASP A 19 0.94 5.32 -10.55
C ASP A 19 1.32 5.02 -9.09
N SER A 20 2.54 5.36 -8.68
CA SER A 20 3.01 5.17 -7.31
C SER A 20 2.16 5.93 -6.28
N ILE A 21 1.85 7.20 -6.56
CA ILE A 21 0.95 8.00 -5.72
C ILE A 21 -0.45 7.38 -5.67
N ALA A 22 -1.02 7.02 -6.82
CA ALA A 22 -2.36 6.44 -6.89
C ALA A 22 -2.46 5.13 -6.07
N LYS A 23 -1.42 4.27 -6.11
CA LYS A 23 -1.41 3.03 -5.32
C LYS A 23 -1.22 3.29 -3.83
N ARG A 24 -0.41 4.29 -3.46
CA ARG A 24 -0.26 4.70 -2.06
C ARG A 24 -1.59 5.22 -1.50
N GLU A 25 -2.34 5.99 -2.28
CA GLU A 25 -3.67 6.46 -1.87
C GLU A 25 -4.66 5.29 -1.72
N ALA A 26 -4.64 4.32 -2.63
CA ALA A 26 -5.45 3.10 -2.49
C ALA A 26 -5.09 2.33 -1.21
N ALA A 27 -3.80 2.18 -0.92
CA ALA A 27 -3.32 1.55 0.32
C ALA A 27 -3.80 2.31 1.57
N LEU A 28 -3.77 3.64 1.54
CA LEU A 28 -4.25 4.46 2.65
C LEU A 28 -5.75 4.27 2.89
N LYS A 29 -6.56 4.32 1.82
CA LYS A 29 -8.01 4.08 1.90
C LYS A 29 -8.32 2.71 2.50
N ILE A 30 -7.62 1.68 2.03
CA ILE A 30 -7.82 0.30 2.51
C ILE A 30 -7.34 0.15 3.96
N GLY A 31 -6.19 0.73 4.31
CA GLY A 31 -5.66 0.71 5.68
C GLY A 31 -6.60 1.39 6.67
N ARG A 32 -7.14 2.55 6.30
CA ARG A 32 -8.15 3.25 7.12
C ARG A 32 -9.41 2.40 7.27
N GLN A 33 -9.95 1.84 6.19
CA GLN A 33 -11.11 0.94 6.24
C GLN A 33 -10.87 -0.29 7.12
N LEU A 34 -9.67 -0.87 7.10
CA LEU A 34 -9.30 -2.00 7.95
C LEU A 34 -9.29 -1.60 9.42
N ALA A 35 -8.71 -0.44 9.75
CA ALA A 35 -8.71 0.07 11.12
C ALA A 35 -10.12 0.38 11.62
N GLU A 36 -10.95 1.03 10.80
CA GLU A 36 -12.36 1.31 11.11
C GLU A 36 -13.16 0.02 11.36
N ARG A 37 -12.99 -1.01 10.51
CA ARG A 37 -13.64 -2.33 10.69
C ARG A 37 -13.21 -3.03 11.97
N CYS A 38 -11.97 -2.82 12.40
CA CYS A 38 -11.43 -3.38 13.62
C CYS A 38 -11.70 -2.52 14.87
N HIS A 39 -12.39 -1.38 14.74
CA HIS A 39 -12.56 -0.37 15.79
C HIS A 39 -11.22 0.10 16.38
N LEU A 40 -10.19 0.17 15.55
CA LEU A 40 -8.86 0.65 15.90
C LEU A 40 -8.64 2.06 15.35
N GLN A 41 -7.94 2.88 16.11
CA GLN A 41 -7.48 4.19 15.70
C GLN A 41 -6.30 4.06 14.75
N PHE A 42 -6.39 4.70 13.58
CA PHE A 42 -5.31 4.78 12.62
C PHE A 42 -4.34 5.91 13.01
N LEU A 43 -3.12 5.58 13.40
CA LEU A 43 -2.28 6.51 14.16
C LEU A 43 -1.62 7.60 13.33
N ASP A 44 -1.05 7.23 12.18
CA ASP A 44 -0.20 8.11 11.38
C ASP A 44 -0.94 8.76 10.21
N GLU A 45 -2.20 8.38 9.99
CA GLU A 45 -3.03 8.79 8.82
C GLU A 45 -2.31 8.68 7.46
N THR A 46 -1.24 7.88 7.42
CA THR A 46 -0.43 7.57 6.26
C THR A 46 -0.12 6.07 6.21
N VAL A 47 0.35 5.65 5.05
CA VAL A 47 0.92 4.31 4.84
C VAL A 47 2.33 4.46 4.30
N ALA A 48 3.26 3.65 4.80
CA ALA A 48 4.63 3.58 4.32
C ALA A 48 4.79 2.39 3.37
N CYS A 49 5.41 2.61 2.20
CA CYS A 49 5.72 1.51 1.28
C CYS A 49 6.95 0.75 1.82
N ALA A 50 6.75 -0.46 2.32
CA ALA A 50 7.82 -1.27 2.89
C ALA A 50 8.53 -2.13 1.84
N ARG A 51 7.80 -2.61 0.82
CA ARG A 51 8.37 -3.48 -0.22
C ARG A 51 7.64 -3.32 -1.55
N VAL A 52 8.39 -3.30 -2.64
CA VAL A 52 7.87 -3.42 -4.00
C VAL A 52 8.50 -4.66 -4.64
N GLY A 53 7.70 -5.51 -5.23
CA GLY A 53 8.16 -6.73 -5.88
C GLY A 53 7.19 -7.20 -6.95
N PHE A 54 7.52 -8.30 -7.62
CA PHE A 54 6.64 -8.92 -8.61
C PHE A 54 6.05 -10.19 -8.03
N ALA A 55 4.75 -10.36 -8.20
CA ALA A 55 4.04 -11.58 -7.84
C ALA A 55 3.31 -12.11 -9.07
N ARG A 56 3.23 -13.42 -9.22
CA ARG A 56 2.42 -14.04 -10.26
C ARG A 56 0.99 -14.14 -9.78
N ASP A 57 0.09 -13.73 -10.64
CA ASP A 57 -1.34 -13.93 -10.43
C ASP A 57 -1.73 -15.39 -10.64
N HIS A 58 -2.95 -15.79 -10.24
CA HIS A 58 -3.46 -17.15 -10.47
C HIS A 58 -3.50 -17.51 -11.96
N ASN A 59 -3.56 -16.51 -12.84
CA ASN A 59 -3.49 -16.67 -14.29
C ASN A 59 -2.03 -16.68 -14.83
N GLY A 60 -1.02 -16.76 -13.97
CA GLY A 60 0.40 -16.82 -14.35
C GLY A 60 1.02 -15.50 -14.83
N ARG A 61 0.26 -14.40 -14.85
CA ARG A 61 0.75 -13.07 -15.26
C ARG A 61 1.57 -12.44 -14.14
N MET A 62 2.74 -11.89 -14.48
CA MET A 62 3.52 -11.09 -13.52
C MET A 62 2.84 -9.75 -13.29
N GLN A 63 2.55 -9.46 -12.03
CA GLN A 63 1.97 -8.19 -11.60
C GLN A 63 2.82 -7.55 -10.50
N LEU A 64 2.77 -6.23 -10.43
CA LEU A 64 3.47 -5.46 -9.41
C LEU A 64 2.72 -5.61 -8.07
N GLN A 65 3.42 -6.15 -7.08
CA GLN A 65 2.96 -6.29 -5.72
C GLN A 65 3.69 -5.29 -4.82
N ARG A 66 2.92 -4.56 -4.02
CA ARG A 66 3.42 -3.54 -3.10
C ARG A 66 2.93 -3.83 -1.70
N THR A 67 3.85 -3.93 -0.75
CA THR A 67 3.54 -4.10 0.67
C THR A 67 3.64 -2.75 1.35
N TYR A 68 2.57 -2.37 2.03
CA TYR A 68 2.48 -1.16 2.82
C TYR A 68 2.36 -1.50 4.29
N THR A 69 3.00 -0.71 5.14
CA THR A 69 2.93 -0.82 6.60
C THR A 69 2.27 0.44 7.16
N PHE A 70 1.54 0.27 8.25
CA PHE A 70 0.87 1.35 8.96
C PHE A 70 0.68 0.97 10.42
N ASP A 71 0.55 1.96 11.29
CA ASP A 71 0.36 1.75 12.71
C ASP A 71 -1.08 2.04 13.12
N VAL A 72 -1.63 1.16 13.95
CA VAL A 72 -2.95 1.33 14.57
C VAL A 72 -2.85 1.23 16.08
N SER A 73 -3.88 1.70 16.79
CA SER A 73 -3.98 1.56 18.24
C SER A 73 -5.43 1.33 18.67
N SER A 74 -5.64 0.53 19.72
CA SER A 74 -6.98 0.38 20.31
C SER A 74 -7.36 1.55 21.22
N GLN A 75 -6.40 2.13 21.94
CA GLN A 75 -6.63 3.18 22.95
C GLN A 75 -5.68 4.38 22.85
N GLY A 76 -4.93 4.50 21.75
CA GLY A 76 -3.94 5.55 21.53
C GLY A 76 -2.60 5.36 22.25
N ILE A 77 -2.46 4.31 23.07
CA ILE A 77 -1.25 4.03 23.87
C ILE A 77 -0.38 2.96 23.20
N GLU A 78 -0.97 1.83 22.80
CA GLU A 78 -0.25 0.75 22.13
C GLU A 78 -0.18 0.98 20.62
N ARG A 79 1.03 0.92 20.04
CA ARG A 79 1.22 0.97 18.59
C ARG A 79 1.33 -0.45 18.04
N MET A 80 0.41 -0.78 17.15
CA MET A 80 0.35 -2.09 16.51
C MET A 80 0.71 -1.94 15.05
N ALA A 81 1.90 -2.42 14.70
CA ALA A 81 2.37 -2.42 13.32
C ALA A 81 1.54 -3.40 12.48
N CYS A 82 0.80 -2.87 11.53
CA CYS A 82 0.00 -3.59 10.57
C CYS A 82 0.63 -3.52 9.19
N HIS A 83 0.29 -4.48 8.35
CA HIS A 83 0.72 -4.44 6.96
C HIS A 83 -0.36 -4.95 6.03
N LEU A 84 -0.40 -4.38 4.83
CA LEU A 84 -1.28 -4.77 3.75
C LEU A 84 -0.47 -4.95 2.48
N GLN A 85 -0.92 -5.85 1.62
CA GLN A 85 -0.31 -6.16 0.35
C GLN A 85 -1.30 -5.83 -0.76
N LEU A 86 -0.88 -4.95 -1.66
CA LEU A 86 -1.61 -4.62 -2.87
C LEU A 86 -0.98 -5.28 -4.08
N ARG A 87 -1.81 -5.83 -4.97
CA ARG A 87 -1.42 -6.21 -6.33
C ARG A 87 -2.10 -5.23 -7.28
N GLY A 88 -1.30 -4.39 -7.94
CA GLY A 88 -1.85 -3.22 -8.62
C GLY A 88 -2.56 -2.28 -7.63
N ALA A 89 -3.89 -2.19 -7.70
CA ALA A 89 -4.74 -1.45 -6.76
C ALA A 89 -5.64 -2.35 -5.89
N GLN A 90 -5.51 -3.67 -6.01
CA GLN A 90 -6.36 -4.62 -5.30
C GLN A 90 -5.67 -5.16 -4.05
N LEU A 91 -6.39 -5.23 -2.93
CA LEU A 91 -5.91 -5.87 -1.72
C LEU A 91 -5.83 -7.38 -1.91
N VAL A 92 -4.65 -7.96 -1.68
CA VAL A 92 -4.43 -9.42 -1.78
C VAL A 92 -4.23 -10.09 -0.43
N ALA A 93 -3.61 -9.38 0.52
CA ALA A 93 -3.42 -9.87 1.88
C ALA A 93 -3.31 -8.69 2.83
N TRP A 94 -3.66 -8.90 4.09
CA TRP A 94 -3.45 -7.95 5.16
C TRP A 94 -3.22 -8.73 6.46
N HIS A 95 -2.54 -8.08 7.40
CA HIS A 95 -2.26 -8.65 8.70
C HIS A 95 -2.34 -7.54 9.75
N ILE A 96 -3.16 -7.81 10.76
CA ILE A 96 -3.29 -7.01 11.97
C ILE A 96 -3.00 -7.97 13.13
N PRO A 97 -2.06 -7.65 14.03
CA PRO A 97 -1.80 -8.51 15.17
C PRO A 97 -3.04 -8.61 16.08
N PRO A 98 -3.20 -9.69 16.85
CA PRO A 98 -4.36 -9.86 17.72
C PRO A 98 -4.41 -8.73 18.74
N TYR A 99 -5.59 -8.12 18.88
CA TYR A 99 -5.88 -7.08 19.86
C TYR A 99 -6.97 -7.57 20.80
N ALA A 100 -6.91 -7.15 22.06
CA ALA A 100 -8.01 -7.36 22.99
C ALA A 100 -9.17 -6.44 22.58
N ALA A 101 -10.06 -6.93 21.72
CA ALA A 101 -11.33 -6.28 21.45
C ALA A 101 -12.12 -6.24 22.76
N LYS A 102 -12.33 -5.04 23.31
CA LYS A 102 -13.08 -4.84 24.56
C LYS A 102 -14.49 -4.39 24.25
#